data_AF-A0A3M1HZQ4-F1
#
_entry.id   AF-A0A3M1HZQ4-F1
#
_cell.length_a   1.000
_cell.length_b   1.000
_cell.length_c   1.000
_cell.angle_alpha   90.00
_cell.angle_beta   90.00
_cell.angle_gamma   90.00
#
_symmetry.space_group_name_H-M   'P 1'
#
loop_
_entity.id
_entity.type
_entity.pdbx_description
1 polymer ?
#
loop_
_entity_poly.entity_id
_entity_poly.type
_entity_poly.pdbx_seq_one_letter_code
_entity_poly.pdbx_strand_id
1 'polypeptide(L)'
;MRGAPPCALPAWRTGCPYFETHPMPRLGLTKPYRFGDHCPISFCQERFCMMRLAKLMGVVVLSGLLLVACTGGAPADKRSGTISVIATTSIIGDVVQQVGGEAVAVEVLLAADTDPHTFEPTPRQVAAMTAADVIFINGFGLEEALQPVLDGVAAEGVR
;
A
#
# COMPACT_ATOMS: atom_id res chain seq x y z
N MET A 1 34.40 17.00 39.56
CA MET A 1 33.12 17.61 39.97
C MET A 1 32.06 17.38 38.90
N ARG A 2 31.11 16.48 39.18
CA ARG A 2 29.69 16.45 38.78
C ARG A 2 29.19 15.07 39.15
N GLY A 3 28.54 14.98 40.31
CA GLY A 3 27.91 13.76 40.80
C GLY A 3 26.62 13.49 40.03
N ALA A 4 26.37 12.22 39.73
CA ALA A 4 25.07 11.72 39.35
C ALA A 4 24.32 11.25 40.61
N PRO A 5 22.99 11.46 40.68
CA PRO A 5 22.18 11.22 41.87
C PRO A 5 21.94 9.72 42.15
N PRO A 6 21.60 9.35 43.39
CA PRO A 6 21.36 7.98 43.80
C PRO A 6 20.00 7.48 43.26
N CYS A 7 20.01 6.35 42.55
CA CYS A 7 18.80 5.57 42.34
C CYS A 7 18.40 4.93 43.67
N ALA A 8 17.61 5.67 44.44
CA ALA A 8 16.79 5.16 45.51
C ALA A 8 15.82 4.12 44.91
N LEU A 9 16.07 2.84 45.17
CA LEU A 9 15.05 1.80 45.02
C LEU A 9 14.23 1.76 46.32
N PRO A 10 12.89 1.81 46.25
CA PRO A 10 12.07 1.62 47.43
C PRO A 10 12.10 0.15 47.86
N ALA A 11 12.33 -0.03 49.15
CA ALA A 11 12.21 -1.28 49.87
C ALA A 11 10.75 -1.82 49.85
N TRP A 12 10.56 -3.04 50.36
CA TRP A 12 9.37 -3.51 51.07
C TRP A 12 8.12 -4.08 50.34
N ARG A 13 8.11 -4.57 49.09
CA ARG A 13 7.03 -5.51 48.68
C ARG A 13 7.42 -6.99 48.84
N THR A 14 7.42 -7.37 50.12
CA THR A 14 6.83 -8.58 50.73
C THR A 14 6.55 -9.77 49.80
N GLY A 15 7.29 -10.86 49.98
CA GLY A 15 6.91 -12.13 49.36
C GLY A 15 7.91 -13.30 49.44
N CYS A 16 8.69 -13.47 50.51
CA CYS A 16 9.40 -14.73 50.76
C CYS A 16 8.96 -15.28 52.11
N PRO A 17 8.14 -16.35 52.16
CA PRO A 17 8.00 -17.15 53.35
C PRO A 17 9.18 -18.12 53.44
N TYR A 18 9.46 -18.60 54.64
CA TYR A 18 10.33 -19.74 54.94
C TYR A 18 11.84 -19.48 55.03
N PHE A 19 12.28 -19.01 56.20
CA PHE A 19 13.59 -19.36 56.73
C PHE A 19 13.39 -19.90 58.16
N GLU A 20 13.07 -21.19 58.25
CA GLU A 20 13.11 -21.93 59.51
C GLU A 20 14.58 -22.08 59.94
N THR A 21 14.86 -21.63 61.15
CA THR A 21 16.18 -21.67 61.78
C THR A 21 16.46 -23.07 62.32
N HIS A 22 17.36 -23.82 61.68
CA HIS A 22 17.99 -24.97 62.33
C HIS A 22 19.22 -24.51 63.13
N PRO A 23 19.39 -24.98 64.39
CA PRO A 23 20.58 -24.69 65.17
C PRO A 23 21.74 -25.60 64.75
N MET A 24 22.91 -25.03 64.47
CA MET A 24 24.16 -25.78 64.30
C MET A 24 25.05 -25.65 65.55
N PRO A 25 25.78 -26.72 65.96
CA PRO A 25 26.61 -26.71 67.15
C PRO A 25 27.98 -26.06 66.92
N ARG A 26 28.52 -25.54 68.03
CA ARG A 26 29.83 -24.91 68.19
C ARG A 26 30.98 -25.70 67.58
N LEU A 27 31.66 -25.11 66.60
CA LEU A 27 33.07 -25.38 66.31
C LEU A 27 33.77 -24.04 66.04
N GLY A 28 34.60 -23.63 67.00
CA GLY A 28 35.35 -22.38 66.99
C GLY A 28 36.51 -22.42 66.01
N LEU A 29 36.26 -21.95 64.79
CA LEU A 29 37.31 -21.59 63.84
C LEU A 29 37.02 -20.21 63.26
N THR A 30 37.83 -19.25 63.70
CA THR A 30 37.85 -17.87 63.23
C THR A 30 38.56 -17.80 61.88
N LYS A 31 37.80 -17.83 60.79
CA LYS A 31 38.21 -17.18 59.53
C LYS A 31 37.20 -16.09 59.21
N PRO A 32 37.64 -14.84 58.95
CA PRO A 32 36.77 -13.87 58.32
C PRO A 32 36.52 -14.33 56.88
N TYR A 33 35.35 -14.90 56.62
CA TYR A 33 34.87 -14.98 55.24
C TYR A 33 34.56 -13.55 54.81
N ARG A 34 35.38 -13.02 53.90
CA ARG A 34 35.04 -11.85 53.09
C ARG A 34 33.76 -12.21 52.33
N PHE A 35 32.65 -11.56 52.65
CA PHE A 35 31.44 -11.60 51.84
C PHE A 35 31.66 -10.73 50.59
N GLY A 36 32.54 -11.23 49.71
CA GLY A 36 32.71 -10.76 48.35
C GLY A 36 32.14 -11.81 47.41
N ASP A 37 31.28 -11.34 46.52
CA ASP A 37 31.27 -11.78 45.13
C ASP A 37 30.57 -13.09 44.76
N HIS A 38 29.41 -13.42 45.33
CA HIS A 38 28.46 -14.30 44.63
C HIS A 38 27.02 -13.80 44.75
N CYS A 39 26.68 -12.80 43.93
CA CYS A 39 25.30 -12.64 43.47
C CYS A 39 25.11 -13.60 42.29
N PRO A 40 24.22 -14.60 42.37
CA PRO A 40 23.98 -15.51 41.27
C PRO A 40 23.29 -14.74 40.13
N ILE A 41 24.09 -14.35 39.15
CA ILE A 41 23.74 -13.78 37.84
C ILE A 41 22.68 -14.60 37.08
N SER A 42 22.37 -15.81 37.52
CA SER A 42 21.38 -16.69 36.90
C SER A 42 19.93 -16.22 37.04
N PHE A 43 19.59 -15.31 37.98
CA PHE A 43 18.20 -14.89 38.20
C PHE A 43 17.83 -13.51 37.64
N CYS A 44 18.80 -12.73 37.16
CA CYS A 44 18.55 -11.44 36.49
C CYS A 44 18.45 -11.59 34.96
N GLN A 45 18.60 -12.79 34.40
CA GLN A 45 18.69 -12.99 32.95
C GLN A 45 17.35 -13.37 32.27
N GLU A 46 16.34 -13.87 33.00
CA GLU A 46 15.11 -14.37 32.35
C GLU A 46 14.05 -13.30 32.07
N ARG A 47 13.82 -12.36 33.00
CA ARG A 47 12.79 -11.32 32.80
C ARG A 47 13.22 -10.26 31.77
N PHE A 48 14.49 -9.86 31.79
CA PHE A 48 14.99 -8.83 30.87
C PHE A 48 15.12 -9.31 29.41
N CYS A 49 15.35 -10.61 29.18
CA CYS A 49 15.36 -11.19 27.84
C CYS A 49 13.94 -11.24 27.24
N MET A 50 12.96 -11.65 28.05
CA MET A 50 11.57 -11.83 27.60
C MET A 50 10.88 -10.51 27.26
N MET A 51 11.18 -9.42 28.00
CA MET A 51 10.64 -8.08 27.68
C MET A 51 11.29 -7.40 26.47
N ARG A 52 12.52 -7.77 26.10
CA ARG A 52 13.16 -7.29 24.85
C ARG A 52 12.59 -8.01 23.62
N LEU A 53 12.32 -9.32 23.75
CA LEU A 53 11.66 -10.12 22.71
C LEU A 53 10.20 -9.68 22.47
N ALA A 54 9.45 -9.36 23.53
CA ALA A 54 8.08 -8.85 23.42
C ALA A 54 8.01 -7.47 22.73
N LYS A 55 8.97 -6.58 23.00
CA LYS A 55 9.08 -5.28 22.32
C LYS A 55 9.43 -5.44 20.84
N LEU A 56 10.32 -6.36 20.49
CA LEU A 56 10.67 -6.66 19.10
C LEU A 56 9.49 -7.23 18.31
N MET A 57 8.72 -8.15 18.90
CA MET A 57 7.47 -8.65 18.31
C MET A 57 6.45 -7.53 18.09
N GLY A 58 6.28 -6.62 19.05
CA GLY A 58 5.37 -5.48 18.92
C GLY A 58 5.73 -4.54 17.76
N VAL A 59 7.02 -4.27 17.55
CA VAL A 59 7.49 -3.43 16.43
C VAL A 59 7.28 -4.12 15.08
N VAL A 60 7.52 -5.43 14.99
CA VAL A 60 7.31 -6.21 13.74
C VAL A 60 5.82 -6.25 13.37
N VAL A 61 4.93 -6.48 14.33
CA VAL A 61 3.48 -6.51 14.09
C VAL A 61 2.97 -5.12 13.69
N LEU A 62 3.42 -4.05 14.36
CA LEU A 62 3.03 -2.69 14.02
C LEU A 62 3.55 -2.26 12.64
N SER A 63 4.76 -2.65 12.28
CA SER A 63 5.34 -2.41 10.94
C SER A 63 4.60 -3.20 9.85
N GLY A 64 4.14 -4.42 10.16
CA GLY A 64 3.31 -5.23 9.25
C GLY A 64 1.94 -4.61 9.00
N LEU A 65 1.28 -4.07 10.03
CA LEU A 65 0.01 -3.36 9.88
C LEU A 65 0.13 -2.09 9.03
N LEU A 66 1.24 -1.35 9.17
CA LEU A 66 1.50 -0.15 8.36
C LEU A 66 1.71 -0.50 6.87
N LEU A 67 2.36 -1.63 6.58
CA LEU A 67 2.54 -2.10 5.19
C LEU A 67 1.21 -2.45 4.52
N VAL A 68 0.29 -3.14 5.23
CA VAL A 68 -1.04 -3.48 4.71
C VAL A 68 -1.88 -2.23 4.41
N ALA A 69 -1.78 -1.19 5.24
CA ALA A 69 -2.49 0.07 5.03
C ALA A 69 -2.02 0.84 3.77
N CYS A 70 -0.73 0.73 3.42
CA CYS A 70 -0.20 1.29 2.17
C CYS A 70 -0.51 0.43 0.93
N THR A 71 -0.92 -0.83 1.10
CA THR A 71 -1.43 -1.66 0.00
C THR A 71 -2.89 -1.39 -0.34
N GLY A 72 -3.44 -0.26 0.12
CA GLY A 72 -4.78 0.23 -0.20
C GLY A 72 -5.11 -0.08 -1.65
N GLY A 73 -5.84 -1.18 -1.83
CA GLY A 73 -6.25 -1.65 -3.13
C GLY A 73 -7.07 -0.52 -3.70
N ALA A 74 -6.55 0.11 -4.75
CA ALA A 74 -7.40 0.85 -5.66
C ALA A 74 -8.61 -0.05 -5.94
N PRO A 75 -9.85 0.47 -5.89
CA PRO A 75 -10.99 -0.33 -6.31
C PRO A 75 -10.61 -0.85 -7.69
N ALA A 76 -10.55 -2.18 -7.84
CA ALA A 76 -10.38 -2.79 -9.14
C ALA A 76 -11.55 -2.26 -9.95
N ASP A 77 -11.22 -1.31 -10.83
CA ASP A 77 -12.16 -0.69 -11.75
C ASP A 77 -12.74 -1.88 -12.51
N LYS A 78 -13.98 -2.26 -12.18
CA LYS A 78 -14.72 -3.26 -12.93
C LYS A 78 -15.14 -2.60 -14.24
N ARG A 79 -14.17 -2.14 -15.03
CA ARG A 79 -14.30 -2.15 -16.47
C ARG A 79 -14.47 -3.63 -16.77
N SER A 80 -15.71 -4.04 -17.04
CA SER A 80 -15.93 -5.14 -17.96
C SER A 80 -14.86 -5.01 -19.04
N GLY A 81 -14.06 -6.05 -19.31
CA GLY A 81 -12.85 -6.00 -20.13
C GLY A 81 -13.06 -5.54 -21.59
N THR A 82 -14.23 -5.01 -21.90
CA THR A 82 -14.58 -4.21 -23.06
C THR A 82 -13.76 -2.94 -23.16
N ILE A 83 -13.06 -2.79 -24.28
CA ILE A 83 -12.31 -1.60 -24.68
C ILE A 83 -13.30 -0.57 -25.22
N SER A 84 -13.24 0.67 -24.73
CA SER A 84 -14.04 1.78 -25.26
C SER A 84 -13.42 2.30 -26.54
N VAL A 85 -14.17 2.24 -27.64
CA VAL A 85 -13.67 2.58 -28.97
C VAL A 85 -14.55 3.63 -29.61
N ILE A 86 -13.94 4.70 -30.12
CA ILE A 86 -14.61 5.65 -30.99
C ILE A 86 -14.19 5.36 -32.44
N ALA A 87 -15.15 5.31 -33.36
CA ALA A 87 -14.88 5.29 -34.80
C ALA A 87 -15.44 6.57 -35.43
N THR A 88 -14.70 7.20 -36.33
CA THR A 88 -15.18 8.40 -37.03
C THR A 88 -16.38 8.07 -37.91
N THR A 89 -16.25 7.06 -38.77
CA THR A 89 -17.27 6.67 -39.75
C THR A 89 -17.94 5.34 -39.41
N SER A 90 -19.17 5.15 -39.89
CA SER A 90 -19.91 3.90 -39.72
C SER A 90 -19.22 2.70 -40.37
N ILE A 91 -18.51 2.90 -41.48
CA ILE A 91 -17.76 1.85 -42.18
C ILE A 91 -16.65 1.30 -41.28
N ILE A 92 -15.85 2.19 -40.68
CA ILE A 92 -14.79 1.79 -39.75
C ILE A 92 -15.39 1.18 -38.48
N GLY A 93 -16.48 1.76 -37.97
CA GLY A 93 -17.19 1.22 -36.81
C GLY A 93 -17.66 -0.21 -37.00
N ASP A 94 -18.22 -0.53 -38.18
CA ASP A 94 -18.64 -1.90 -38.53
C ASP A 94 -17.46 -2.87 -38.57
N VAL A 95 -16.35 -2.49 -39.21
CA VAL A 95 -15.13 -3.30 -39.24
C VAL A 95 -14.62 -3.58 -37.82
N VAL A 96 -14.53 -2.55 -36.99
CA VAL A 96 -14.05 -2.68 -35.61
C VAL A 96 -14.99 -3.56 -34.78
N GLN A 97 -16.30 -3.41 -34.94
CA GLN A 97 -17.29 -4.22 -34.22
C GLN A 97 -17.21 -5.69 -34.64
N GLN A 98 -16.98 -5.99 -35.93
CA GLN A 98 -16.81 -7.35 -36.43
C GLN A 98 -15.51 -7.99 -35.94
N VAL A 99 -14.43 -7.22 -35.84
CA VAL A 99 -13.12 -7.72 -35.37
C VAL A 99 -13.08 -7.87 -33.85
N GLY A 100 -13.59 -6.88 -33.11
CA GLY A 100 -13.53 -6.84 -31.65
C GLY A 100 -14.66 -7.59 -30.95
N GLY A 101 -15.80 -7.81 -31.62
CA GLY A 101 -16.94 -8.54 -31.07
C GLY A 101 -17.40 -7.98 -29.72
N GLU A 102 -17.59 -8.86 -28.74
CA GLU A 102 -18.02 -8.49 -27.38
C GLU A 102 -16.92 -7.83 -26.53
N ALA A 103 -15.67 -7.80 -27.02
CA ALA A 103 -14.53 -7.21 -26.30
C ALA A 103 -14.37 -5.71 -26.58
N VAL A 104 -15.20 -5.12 -27.44
CA VAL A 104 -15.17 -3.69 -27.76
C VAL A 104 -16.56 -3.08 -27.61
N ALA A 105 -16.62 -1.86 -27.12
CA ALA A 105 -17.80 -1.02 -27.16
C ALA A 105 -17.53 0.10 -28.17
N VAL A 106 -18.15 0.01 -29.36
CA VAL A 106 -17.91 0.95 -30.47
C VAL A 106 -18.98 2.04 -30.49
N GLU A 107 -18.56 3.29 -30.42
CA GLU A 107 -19.39 4.47 -30.69
C GLU A 107 -18.94 5.12 -32.02
N VAL A 108 -19.90 5.45 -32.89
CA VAL A 108 -19.64 6.09 -34.18
C VAL A 108 -19.93 7.59 -34.07
N LEU A 109 -18.96 8.43 -34.42
CA LEU A 109 -19.08 9.89 -34.33
C LEU A 109 -19.98 10.49 -35.41
N LEU A 110 -19.75 10.12 -36.66
CA LEU A 110 -20.51 10.65 -37.79
C LEU A 110 -21.77 9.82 -37.98
N ALA A 111 -22.93 10.49 -37.90
CA ALA A 111 -24.19 9.86 -38.25
C ALA A 111 -24.19 9.49 -39.74
N ALA A 112 -25.06 8.55 -40.10
CA ALA A 112 -25.29 8.23 -41.52
C ALA A 112 -25.62 9.51 -42.29
N ASP A 113 -25.06 9.63 -43.50
CA ASP A 113 -25.27 10.78 -44.40
C ASP A 113 -24.67 12.12 -43.90
N THR A 114 -23.77 12.09 -42.91
CA THR A 114 -23.02 13.28 -42.46
C THR A 114 -21.75 13.46 -43.30
N ASP A 115 -21.53 14.66 -43.81
CA ASP A 115 -20.30 15.01 -44.54
C ASP A 115 -19.10 15.14 -43.58
N PRO A 116 -18.05 14.30 -43.72
CA PRO A 116 -16.87 14.35 -42.86
C PRO A 116 -16.00 15.59 -43.07
N HIS A 117 -16.10 16.26 -44.21
CA HIS A 117 -15.28 17.43 -44.52
C HIS A 117 -15.78 18.71 -43.84
N THR A 118 -17.02 18.70 -43.34
CA THR A 118 -17.64 19.83 -42.64
C THR A 118 -18.09 19.46 -41.23
N PHE A 119 -17.72 18.28 -40.74
CA PHE A 119 -18.17 17.80 -39.44
C PHE A 119 -17.51 18.55 -38.30
N GLU A 120 -18.32 19.07 -37.39
CA GLU A 120 -17.86 19.74 -36.17
C GLU A 120 -18.40 19.02 -34.93
N PRO A 121 -17.53 18.50 -34.05
CA PRO A 121 -17.97 17.71 -32.91
C PRO A 121 -18.60 18.60 -31.84
N THR A 122 -19.68 18.09 -31.24
CA THR A 122 -20.28 18.71 -30.06
C THR A 122 -19.36 18.56 -28.83
N PRO A 123 -19.49 19.43 -27.81
CA PRO A 123 -18.73 19.27 -26.56
C PRO A 123 -18.89 17.89 -25.91
N ARG A 124 -20.06 17.26 -26.06
CA ARG A 124 -20.31 15.90 -25.59
C ARG A 124 -19.48 14.86 -26.35
N GLN A 125 -19.36 14.99 -27.67
CA GLN A 125 -18.55 14.09 -28.48
C GLN A 125 -17.06 14.27 -28.20
N VAL A 126 -16.60 15.50 -27.96
CA VAL A 126 -15.22 15.75 -27.51
C VAL A 126 -14.94 15.05 -26.18
N ALA A 127 -15.85 15.18 -25.21
CA ALA A 127 -15.72 14.47 -23.93
C ALA A 127 -15.71 12.94 -24.09
N ALA A 128 -16.50 12.39 -25.03
CA ALA A 128 -16.50 10.97 -25.33
C ALA A 128 -15.17 10.51 -25.95
N MET A 129 -14.60 11.31 -26.87
CA MET A 129 -13.28 11.04 -27.46
C MET A 129 -12.17 11.05 -26.41
N THR A 130 -12.14 12.05 -25.52
CA THR A 130 -11.17 12.11 -24.40
C THR A 130 -11.28 10.92 -23.45
N ALA A 131 -12.48 10.34 -23.28
CA ALA A 131 -12.71 9.20 -22.40
C ALA A 131 -12.48 7.84 -23.07
N ALA A 132 -12.29 7.79 -24.39
CA ALA A 132 -12.10 6.55 -25.14
C ALA A 132 -10.70 5.96 -24.92
N ASP A 133 -10.58 4.64 -25.05
CA ASP A 133 -9.27 3.98 -24.98
C ASP A 133 -8.52 4.07 -26.32
N VAL A 134 -9.27 4.09 -27.45
CA VAL A 134 -8.71 4.23 -28.80
C VAL A 134 -9.71 4.91 -29.75
N ILE A 135 -9.19 5.68 -30.71
CA ILE A 135 -9.98 6.33 -31.76
C ILE A 135 -9.53 5.81 -33.13
N PHE A 136 -10.47 5.27 -33.91
CA PHE A 136 -10.21 4.88 -35.30
C PHE A 136 -10.70 5.94 -36.29
N ILE A 137 -9.77 6.39 -37.13
CA ILE A 137 -10.00 7.35 -38.21
C ILE A 137 -9.82 6.66 -39.57
N ASN A 138 -10.47 7.16 -40.62
CA ASN A 138 -10.22 6.71 -42.00
C ASN A 138 -8.85 7.22 -42.50
N GLY A 139 -8.53 8.47 -42.18
CA GLY A 139 -7.33 9.12 -42.68
C GLY A 139 -7.49 9.62 -44.12
N PHE A 140 -6.38 9.74 -44.85
CA PHE A 140 -6.35 10.28 -46.23
C PHE A 140 -7.04 11.66 -46.41
N GLY A 141 -7.13 12.45 -45.33
CA GLY A 141 -7.78 13.76 -45.35
C GLY A 141 -9.31 13.73 -45.28
N LEU A 142 -9.93 12.57 -45.01
CA LEU A 142 -11.38 12.49 -44.89
C LEU A 142 -11.89 13.33 -43.71
N GLU A 143 -11.24 13.22 -42.54
CA GLU A 143 -11.59 13.93 -41.32
C GLU A 143 -10.78 15.22 -41.09
N GLU A 144 -10.40 15.93 -42.17
CA GLU A 144 -9.54 17.13 -42.09
C GLU A 144 -10.10 18.20 -41.13
N ALA A 145 -11.41 18.43 -41.14
CA ALA A 145 -12.06 19.39 -40.24
C ALA A 145 -11.99 18.96 -38.76
N LEU A 146 -11.92 17.66 -38.48
CA LEU A 146 -11.86 17.09 -37.14
C LEU A 146 -10.41 16.97 -36.61
N GLN A 147 -9.41 17.04 -37.50
CA GLN A 147 -8.00 16.84 -37.16
C GLN A 147 -7.51 17.71 -35.99
N PRO A 148 -7.82 19.01 -35.88
CA PRO A 148 -7.37 19.82 -34.76
C PRO A 148 -7.89 19.32 -33.40
N VAL A 149 -9.09 18.73 -33.38
CA VAL A 149 -9.69 18.16 -32.18
C VAL A 149 -9.03 16.83 -31.84
N LEU A 150 -8.77 15.98 -32.84
CA LEU A 150 -8.07 14.71 -32.65
C LEU A 150 -6.65 14.90 -32.11
N ASP A 151 -5.92 15.89 -32.63
CA ASP A 151 -4.58 16.23 -32.14
C ASP A 151 -4.61 16.67 -30.66
N GLY A 152 -5.65 17.41 -30.27
CA GLY A 152 -5.89 17.82 -28.89
C GLY A 152 -6.15 16.62 -27.97
N VAL A 153 -7.03 15.70 -28.40
CA VAL A 153 -7.37 14.49 -27.63
C VAL A 153 -6.19 13.53 -27.54
N ALA A 154 -5.40 13.39 -28.61
CA ALA A 154 -4.20 12.56 -28.61
C ALA A 154 -3.14 13.08 -27.61
N ALA A 155 -3.04 14.40 -27.44
CA ALA A 155 -2.16 15.00 -26.43
C ALA A 155 -2.57 14.67 -24.99
N GLU A 156 -3.83 14.31 -24.75
CA GLU A 156 -4.34 13.87 -23.44
C GLU A 156 -4.04 12.38 -23.14
N GLY A 157 -3.48 11.65 -24.10
CA GLY A 157 -3.03 10.27 -23.93
C GLY A 157 -3.97 9.21 -24.52
N VAL A 158 -5.03 9.61 -25.21
CA VAL A 158 -5.86 8.72 -26.04
C VAL A 158 -5.05 8.28 -27.26
N ARG A 159 -5.18 7.00 -27.63
CA ARG A 159 -4.40 6.38 -28.71
C ARG A 159 -5.13 6.32 -30.04
#